data_AF-A0A822B5N5-F1
#
_entry.id   AF-A0A822B5N5-F1
#
_cell.length_a   1.000
_cell.length_b   1.000
_cell.length_c   1.000
_cell.angle_alpha   90.00
_cell.angle_beta   90.00
_cell.angle_gamma   90.00
#
_symmetry.space_group_name_H-M   'P 1'
#
loop_
_entity.id
_entity.type
_entity.pdbx_description
1 polymer ?
#
loop_
_entity_poly.entity_id
_entity_poly.type
_entity_poly.pdbx_seq_one_letter_code
_entity_poly.pdbx_strand_id
1 'polypeptide(L)'
;MGPDGHTASLFPNHSVLNVNQGLVTYVKDSPKPPPERVTLTLNAINEAKYKIAVVTGESKSNIVKEIIEDKNRTYPIGQIENLIWYLDKAAASKLEMI
;
A
#
# COMPACT_ATOMS: atom_id res chain seq x y z
N MET A 1 4.31 4.19 -0.70
CA MET A 1 3.85 3.42 0.48
C MET A 1 4.17 4.20 1.75
N GLY A 2 3.24 4.31 2.70
CA GLY A 2 3.53 4.86 4.03
C GLY A 2 4.23 3.89 5.00
N PRO A 3 4.71 4.37 6.15
CA PRO A 3 5.32 3.53 7.20
C PRO A 3 4.32 2.57 7.89
N ASP A 4 3.04 2.75 7.61
CA ASP A 4 1.87 2.00 8.05
C ASP A 4 1.31 1.10 6.92
N GLY A 5 2.02 0.95 5.80
CA GLY A 5 1.57 0.12 4.67
C GLY A 5 0.42 0.69 3.84
N HIS A 6 -0.01 1.94 4.08
CA HIS A 6 -0.99 2.61 3.23
C HIS A 6 -0.41 2.86 1.82
N THR A 7 -1.31 2.88 0.84
CA THR A 7 -1.05 3.29 -0.55
C THR A 7 -2.24 4.07 -1.08
N ALA A 8 -2.03 4.95 -2.06
CA ALA A 8 -3.01 5.96 -2.43
C ALA A 8 -3.56 6.66 -1.15
N SER A 9 -4.88 6.68 -0.96
CA SER A 9 -5.50 7.07 0.33
C SER A 9 -6.19 5.90 1.03
N LEU A 10 -5.71 4.68 0.79
CA LEU A 10 -6.21 3.45 1.41
C LEU A 10 -5.38 3.15 2.67
N PHE A 11 -5.97 3.37 3.84
CA PHE A 11 -5.31 3.22 5.14
C PHE A 11 -5.70 1.92 5.85
N PRO A 12 -4.82 1.33 6.69
CA PRO A 12 -5.15 0.15 7.48
C PRO A 12 -6.43 0.34 8.30
N ASN A 13 -7.26 -0.71 8.38
CA ASN A 13 -8.52 -0.75 9.13
C ASN A 13 -9.56 0.32 8.74
N HIS A 14 -9.37 1.05 7.65
CA HIS A 14 -10.33 2.05 7.19
C HIS A 14 -11.43 1.40 6.34
N SER A 15 -12.68 1.80 6.58
CA SER A 15 -13.87 1.32 5.83
C SER A 15 -13.76 1.45 4.30
N VAL A 16 -12.96 2.40 3.81
CA VAL A 16 -12.75 2.65 2.37
C VAL A 16 -12.08 1.46 1.67
N LEU A 17 -11.37 0.60 2.39
CA LEU A 17 -10.83 -0.65 1.86
C LEU A 17 -11.93 -1.62 1.39
N ASN A 18 -13.13 -1.54 1.98
CA ASN A 18 -14.25 -2.42 1.65
C ASN A 18 -15.07 -1.91 0.45
N VAL A 19 -14.69 -0.78 -0.15
CA VAL A 19 -15.36 -0.26 -1.35
C VAL A 19 -14.96 -1.10 -2.55
N ASN A 20 -15.91 -1.94 -2.98
CA ASN A 20 -15.76 -2.97 -3.99
C ASN A 20 -16.45 -2.62 -5.32
N GLN A 21 -17.08 -1.44 -5.42
CA GLN A 21 -17.69 -0.92 -6.64
C GLN A 21 -17.06 0.42 -7.06
N GLY A 22 -16.95 0.64 -8.37
CA GLY A 22 -16.44 1.88 -8.93
C GLY A 22 -14.91 2.00 -8.94
N LEU A 23 -14.40 2.91 -9.77
CA LEU A 23 -12.96 3.13 -9.94
C LEU A 23 -12.38 4.04 -8.85
N VAL A 24 -13.19 5.00 -8.40
CA VAL A 24 -12.79 6.09 -7.51
C VAL A 24 -13.78 6.16 -6.34
N THR A 25 -13.26 6.51 -5.18
CA THR A 25 -14.04 6.80 -3.97
C THR A 25 -13.40 7.97 -3.21
N TYR A 26 -14.01 8.37 -2.09
CA TYR A 26 -13.53 9.44 -1.24
C TYR A 26 -13.25 8.94 0.18
N VAL A 27 -12.32 9.62 0.86
CA VAL A 27 -12.00 9.46 2.27
C VAL A 27 -12.36 10.79 2.93
N LYS A 28 -13.06 10.78 4.07
CA LYS A 28 -13.41 12.02 4.82
C LYS A 28 -12.57 12.23 6.07
N ASP A 29 -12.00 11.14 6.58
CA ASP A 29 -11.45 11.00 7.92
C ASP A 29 -10.06 10.33 7.87
N SER A 30 -9.25 10.69 6.88
CA SER A 30 -7.88 10.18 6.76
C SER A 30 -7.11 10.44 8.07
N PRO A 31 -6.43 9.42 8.63
CA PRO A 31 -5.65 9.55 9.87
C PRO A 31 -4.41 10.44 9.69
N LYS A 32 -4.13 10.88 8.45
CA LYS A 32 -3.05 11.80 8.10
C LYS A 32 -3.60 13.03 7.39
N PRO A 33 -3.13 14.25 7.71
CA PRO A 33 -3.60 15.46 7.06
C PRO A 33 -3.24 15.50 5.56
N PRO A 34 -4.07 16.11 4.69
CA PRO A 34 -5.45 16.54 4.97
C PRO A 34 -6.41 15.35 5.16
N PRO A 35 -7.50 15.54 5.94
CA PRO A 35 -8.45 14.46 6.27
C PRO A 35 -9.28 14.00 5.06
N GLU A 36 -9.63 14.92 4.16
CA GLU A 36 -10.43 14.63 2.98
C GLU A 36 -9.57 14.33 1.76
N ARG A 37 -9.86 13.23 1.06
CA ARG A 37 -9.09 12.76 -0.10
C ARG A 37 -9.99 12.10 -1.13
N VAL A 38 -9.58 12.16 -2.39
CA VAL A 38 -10.12 11.31 -3.47
C VAL A 38 -9.09 10.21 -3.75
N THR A 39 -9.53 8.98 -3.97
CA THR A 39 -8.64 7.84 -4.17
C THR A 39 -9.21 6.81 -5.12
N LEU A 40 -8.34 6.08 -5.81
CA LEU A 40 -8.73 4.84 -6.48
C LEU A 40 -9.15 3.81 -5.43
N THR A 41 -10.12 2.97 -5.78
CA THR A 41 -10.49 1.78 -4.98
C THR A 41 -9.39 0.72 -5.11
N LEU A 42 -9.34 -0.20 -4.14
CA LEU A 42 -8.39 -1.32 -4.20
C LEU A 42 -8.62 -2.18 -5.44
N ASN A 43 -9.88 -2.44 -5.79
CA ASN A 43 -10.25 -3.16 -7.02
C ASN A 43 -9.72 -2.44 -8.26
N ALA A 44 -9.92 -1.12 -8.37
CA ALA A 44 -9.43 -0.35 -9.51
C ALA A 44 -7.91 -0.42 -9.67
N ILE A 45 -7.17 -0.41 -8.55
CA ILE A 45 -5.71 -0.59 -8.58
C ILE A 45 -5.36 -2.01 -9.05
N ASN A 46 -6.06 -3.03 -8.58
CA ASN A 46 -5.79 -4.43 -8.92
C ASN A 46 -6.08 -4.77 -10.39
N GLU A 47 -7.05 -4.10 -11.03
CA GLU A 47 -7.38 -4.23 -12.46
C GLU A 47 -6.30 -3.63 -13.40
N ALA A 48 -5.36 -2.85 -12.89
CA ALA A 48 -4.30 -2.30 -13.71
C ALA A 48 -3.37 -3.41 -14.26
N LYS A 49 -3.08 -3.35 -15.57
CA LYS A 49 -2.20 -4.32 -16.25
C LYS A 49 -0.80 -4.40 -15.62
N TYR A 50 -0.25 -3.26 -15.22
CA TYR A 50 1.05 -3.17 -14.56
C TYR A 50 0.92 -2.35 -13.28
N LYS A 51 1.43 -2.90 -12.17
CA LYS A 51 1.37 -2.30 -10.85
C LYS A 51 2.79 -2.21 -10.31
N ILE A 52 3.24 -0.99 -10.01
CA ILE A 52 4.60 -0.74 -9.57
C ILE A 52 4.55 0.05 -8.26
N ALA A 53 5.23 -0.45 -7.24
CA ALA A 53 5.49 0.27 -6.00
C ALA A 53 6.94 0.75 -5.99
N VAL A 54 7.13 2.06 -5.88
CA VAL A 54 8.43 2.67 -5.62
C VAL A 54 8.47 3.07 -4.13
N VAL A 55 9.37 2.48 -3.36
CA VAL A 55 9.44 2.66 -1.91
C VAL A 55 10.89 2.92 -1.50
N THR A 56 11.09 4.03 -0.79
CA THR A 56 12.42 4.47 -0.35
C THR A 56 12.45 4.77 1.14
N GLY A 57 13.63 4.64 1.74
CA GLY A 57 13.91 4.99 3.12
C GLY A 57 13.64 3.89 4.14
N GLU A 58 14.48 3.84 5.17
CA GLU A 58 14.50 2.81 6.22
C GLU A 58 13.19 2.70 6.99
N SER A 59 12.46 3.81 7.15
CA SER A 59 11.14 3.84 7.82
C SER A 59 10.08 2.89 7.21
N LYS A 60 10.38 2.27 6.07
CA LYS A 60 9.50 1.36 5.33
C LYS A 60 9.94 -0.10 5.44
N SER A 61 11.15 -0.39 5.91
CA SER A 61 11.80 -1.69 5.79
C SER A 61 11.06 -2.82 6.50
N ASN A 62 10.50 -2.57 7.69
CA ASN A 62 9.66 -3.53 8.41
C ASN A 62 8.45 -3.96 7.56
N ILE A 63 7.68 -2.98 7.08
CA ILE A 63 6.47 -3.23 6.30
C ILE A 63 6.80 -3.93 4.99
N VAL A 64 7.91 -3.54 4.34
CA VAL A 64 8.41 -4.22 3.13
C VAL A 64 8.67 -5.70 3.42
N LYS A 65 9.40 -6.01 4.50
CA LYS A 65 9.67 -7.40 4.91
C LYS A 65 8.39 -8.18 5.19
N GLU A 66 7.50 -7.62 6.01
CA GLU A 66 6.23 -8.26 6.38
C GLU A 66 5.37 -8.60 5.16
N ILE A 67 5.33 -7.72 4.16
CA ILE A 67 4.52 -7.95 2.96
C ILE A 67 5.20 -8.93 2.00
N ILE A 68 6.50 -8.77 1.74
CA ILE A 68 7.21 -9.53 0.71
C ILE A 68 7.56 -10.95 1.20
N GLU A 69 8.06 -11.11 2.41
CA GLU A 69 8.50 -12.40 2.96
C GLU A 69 7.42 -13.08 3.77
N ASP A 70 6.90 -12.37 4.78
CA ASP A 70 5.93 -12.94 5.72
C ASP A 70 4.51 -13.02 5.11
N LYS A 71 4.36 -12.53 3.87
CA LYS A 71 3.11 -12.52 3.08
C LYS A 71 1.95 -11.88 3.82
N ASN A 72 2.21 -10.90 4.69
CA ASN A 72 1.19 -10.21 5.46
C ASN A 72 0.30 -9.36 4.54
N ARG A 73 -0.96 -9.78 4.37
CA ARG A 73 -1.97 -9.11 3.54
C ARG A 73 -2.86 -8.13 4.31
N THR A 74 -2.58 -7.88 5.59
CA THR A 74 -3.38 -6.92 6.39
C THR A 74 -3.15 -5.47 5.97
N TYR A 75 -1.98 -5.16 5.38
CA TYR A 75 -1.68 -3.83 4.87
C TYR A 75 -2.34 -3.55 3.52
N PRO A 76 -2.88 -2.33 3.29
CA PRO A 76 -3.52 -1.94 2.03
C PRO A 76 -2.67 -2.25 0.78
N ILE A 77 -1.40 -1.85 0.77
CA ILE A 77 -0.50 -2.14 -0.36
C ILE A 77 -0.20 -3.64 -0.51
N GLY A 78 -0.24 -4.39 0.59
CA GLY A 78 -0.07 -5.83 0.61
C GLY A 78 -1.24 -6.58 -0.04
N GLN A 79 -2.41 -5.95 -0.17
CA GLN A 79 -3.58 -6.53 -0.86
C GLN A 79 -3.54 -6.32 -2.39
N ILE A 80 -2.51 -5.65 -2.91
CA ILE A 80 -2.32 -5.49 -4.36
C ILE A 80 -1.61 -6.72 -4.91
N GLU A 81 -2.25 -7.38 -5.87
CA GLU A 81 -1.73 -8.57 -6.54
C GLU A 81 -0.76 -8.21 -7.67
N ASN A 82 0.22 -9.09 -7.93
CA ASN A 82 1.21 -8.92 -9.01
C ASN A 82 1.93 -7.57 -8.99
N LEU A 83 2.21 -7.05 -7.79
CA LEU A 83 2.89 -5.78 -7.56
C LEU A 83 4.40 -5.94 -7.77
N ILE A 84 4.98 -5.13 -8.66
CA ILE A 84 6.42 -5.04 -8.88
C ILE A 84 7.00 -4.04 -7.89
N TRP A 85 8.02 -4.45 -7.13
CA TRP A 85 8.65 -3.61 -6.10
C TRP A 85 9.97 -3.04 -6.59
N TYR A 86 10.09 -1.72 -6.55
CA TYR A 86 11.35 -1.00 -6.65
C TYR A 86 11.68 -0.39 -5.30
N LEU A 87 12.77 -0.87 -4.71
CA LEU A 87 13.21 -0.51 -3.37
C LEU A 87 14.59 0.15 -3.45
N ASP A 88 14.83 1.17 -2.63
CA ASP A 88 16.21 1.56 -2.31
C ASP A 88 16.82 0.62 -1.27
N LYS A 89 18.14 0.72 -1.05
CA LYS A 89 18.86 -0.11 -0.08
C LYS A 89 18.27 0.03 1.34
N ALA A 90 17.80 1.21 1.70
CA ALA A 90 17.26 1.48 3.03
C ALA A 90 15.88 0.82 3.25
N ALA A 91 14.99 0.87 2.27
CA ALA A 91 13.69 0.20 2.31
C ALA A 91 13.82 -1.33 2.21
N ALA A 92 14.87 -1.84 1.56
CA ALA A 92 15.18 -3.27 1.48
C ALA A 92 16.00 -3.81 2.67
N SER A 93 16.40 -2.97 3.63
CA SER A 93 17.43 -3.33 4.63
C SER A 93 17.08 -4.49 5.57
N LYS A 94 15.81 -4.89 5.63
CA LYS A 94 15.31 -5.99 6.46
C LYS A 94 14.87 -7.22 5.67
N LEU A 95 15.00 -7.19 4.35
CA LEU A 95 14.79 -8.39 3.54
C LEU A 95 16.00 -9.32 3.71
N GLU A 96 15.72 -10.60 3.89
CA GLU A 96 16.68 -11.67 3.76
C GLU A 96 17.04 -11.77 2.27
N MET A 97 18.27 -11.33 1.95
CA MET A 97 18.82 -11.47 0.60
C MET A 97 18.94 -12.96 0.29
N ILE A 98 18.16 -13.45 -0.67
CA ILE A 98 18.35 -14.79 -1.28
C ILE A 98 19.61 -14.77 -2.14
#